data_AF-A0A353NGH5-F1
#
_entry.id   AF-A0A353NGH5-F1
#
_cell.length_a   1.000
_cell.length_b   1.000
_cell.length_c   1.000
_cell.angle_alpha   90.00
_cell.angle_beta   90.00
_cell.angle_gamma   90.00
#
_symmetry.space_group_name_H-M   'P 1'
#
loop_
_entity.id
_entity.type
_entity.pdbx_description
1 polymer ?
#
loop_
_entity_poly.entity_id
_entity_poly.type
_entity_poly.pdbx_seq_one_letter_code
_entity_poly.pdbx_strand_id
1 'polypeptide(L)'
;AVGGRSRVAAQLLAGKGFTKVYNLSGGIRAWGKEVAVGPEDSGLHLFTQMESAVDAVVIGFGLEMGLRDFYTSMQSQVTSAGAKALFAKLADIEILHQERLVQLYGELTGATISVVEFGARIAEPAMEGGLTTEEYLRRYHAYTASELDVLALALSIEAQALDLYLRAAGKSDDPGAQKVLRQIAEEERSHIARLGHFIDNRQDMP
;
A
#
# COMPACT_ATOMS: atom_id res chain seq x y z
N ALA A 1 -5.68 0.26 -33.35
CA ALA A 1 -6.92 0.00 -32.59
C ALA A 1 -6.79 0.55 -31.17
N VAL A 2 -7.78 1.33 -30.71
CA VAL A 2 -7.84 1.83 -29.33
C VAL A 2 -8.12 0.63 -28.40
N GLY A 3 -7.32 0.44 -27.35
CA GLY A 3 -7.47 -0.69 -26.40
C GLY A 3 -6.99 -2.07 -26.88
N GLY A 4 -6.14 -2.15 -27.91
CA GLY A 4 -5.68 -3.43 -28.47
C GLY A 4 -4.98 -4.36 -27.47
N ARG A 5 -4.12 -3.81 -26.59
CA ARG A 5 -3.39 -4.61 -25.58
C ARG A 5 -4.32 -5.21 -24.53
N SER A 6 -5.23 -4.41 -23.96
CA SER A 6 -6.21 -4.86 -22.97
C SER A 6 -7.15 -5.94 -23.52
N ARG A 7 -7.55 -5.80 -24.79
CA ARG A 7 -8.35 -6.81 -25.49
C ARG A 7 -7.60 -8.14 -25.65
N VAL A 8 -6.34 -8.11 -26.10
CA VAL A 8 -5.52 -9.32 -26.25
C VAL A 8 -5.30 -10.01 -24.90
N ALA A 9 -5.02 -9.24 -23.85
CA ALA A 9 -4.89 -9.79 -22.49
C ALA A 9 -6.19 -10.46 -22.01
N ALA A 10 -7.34 -9.83 -22.22
CA ALA A 10 -8.64 -10.42 -21.86
C ALA A 10 -8.91 -11.72 -22.64
N GLN A 11 -8.59 -11.76 -23.94
CA GLN A 11 -8.71 -12.98 -24.75
C GLN A 11 -7.78 -14.09 -24.26
N LEU A 12 -6.55 -13.75 -23.88
CA LEU A 12 -5.59 -14.70 -23.31
C LEU A 12 -6.12 -15.31 -22.00
N LEU A 13 -6.67 -14.49 -21.10
CA LEU A 13 -7.27 -14.96 -19.85
C LEU A 13 -8.48 -15.87 -20.10
N ALA A 14 -9.37 -15.49 -21.02
CA ALA A 14 -10.48 -16.35 -21.41
C ALA A 14 -9.99 -17.70 -21.96
N GLY A 15 -8.93 -17.70 -22.78
CA GLY A 15 -8.28 -18.91 -23.30
C GLY A 15 -7.62 -19.77 -22.22
N LYS A 16 -7.28 -19.21 -21.06
CA LYS A 16 -6.77 -19.93 -19.88
C LYS A 16 -7.88 -20.45 -18.95
N GLY A 17 -9.15 -20.35 -19.34
CA GLY A 17 -10.27 -20.89 -18.59
C GLY A 17 -10.88 -19.96 -17.53
N PHE A 18 -10.49 -18.69 -17.50
CA PHE A 18 -11.15 -17.70 -16.64
C PHE A 18 -12.57 -17.41 -17.17
N THR A 19 -13.58 -17.63 -16.33
CA THR A 19 -15.00 -17.55 -16.74
C THR A 19 -15.60 -16.14 -16.65
N LYS A 20 -15.00 -15.25 -15.85
CA LYS A 20 -15.37 -13.84 -15.75
C LYS A 20 -14.16 -12.97 -16.06
N VAL A 21 -14.12 -12.44 -17.28
CA VAL A 21 -13.07 -11.53 -17.73
C VAL A 21 -13.69 -10.20 -18.11
N TYR A 22 -13.28 -9.14 -17.43
CA TYR A 22 -13.71 -7.77 -17.69
C TYR A 22 -12.63 -7.04 -18.49
N ASN A 23 -13.04 -6.18 -19.42
CA ASN A 23 -12.12 -5.33 -20.19
C ASN A 23 -12.72 -3.93 -20.32
N LEU A 24 -11.90 -2.91 -20.11
CA LEU A 24 -12.31 -1.53 -20.35
C LEU A 24 -12.42 -1.29 -21.86
N SER A 25 -13.63 -0.99 -22.33
CA SER A 25 -13.86 -0.63 -23.74
C SER A 25 -13.04 0.59 -24.12
N GLY A 26 -12.14 0.42 -25.09
CA GLY A 26 -11.16 1.44 -25.49
C GLY A 26 -9.84 1.44 -24.70
N GLY A 27 -9.73 0.61 -23.66
CA GLY A 27 -8.55 0.46 -22.82
C GLY A 27 -8.14 1.77 -22.15
N ILE A 28 -6.85 1.91 -21.80
CA ILE A 28 -6.34 3.10 -21.10
C ILE A 28 -6.57 4.41 -21.86
N ARG A 29 -6.71 4.37 -23.19
CA ARG A 29 -7.00 5.58 -23.98
C ARG A 29 -8.45 6.08 -23.86
N ALA A 30 -9.35 5.24 -23.37
CA ALA A 30 -10.72 5.62 -23.03
C ALA A 30 -10.89 5.89 -21.53
N TRP A 31 -9.84 5.70 -20.73
CA TRP A 31 -9.82 6.06 -19.32
C TRP A 31 -9.69 7.59 -19.20
N GLY A 32 -10.73 8.23 -18.67
CA GLY A 32 -10.80 9.69 -18.50
C GLY A 32 -10.55 10.16 -17.07
N LYS A 33 -9.86 9.34 -16.27
CA LYS A 33 -9.58 9.59 -14.86
C LYS A 33 -8.07 9.44 -14.60
N GLU A 34 -7.68 9.41 -13.33
CA GLU A 34 -6.28 9.43 -12.93
C GLU A 34 -5.48 8.22 -13.44
N VAL A 35 -4.25 8.48 -13.86
CA VAL A 35 -3.31 7.48 -14.34
C VAL A 35 -2.15 7.37 -13.38
N ALA A 36 -1.54 6.18 -13.27
CA ALA A 36 -0.30 6.03 -12.52
C ALA A 36 0.79 6.94 -13.12
N VAL A 37 1.51 7.63 -12.23
CA VAL A 37 2.60 8.55 -12.57
C VAL A 37 3.91 8.07 -11.94
N GLY A 38 5.02 8.39 -12.58
CA GLY A 38 6.36 7.97 -12.14
C GLY A 38 6.90 6.72 -12.84
N PRO A 39 8.20 6.43 -12.66
CA PRO A 39 8.84 5.27 -13.28
C PRO A 39 8.48 3.94 -12.57
N GLU A 40 8.66 2.83 -13.27
CA GLU A 40 8.37 1.46 -12.78
C GLU A 40 9.22 1.02 -11.59
N ASP A 41 10.33 1.71 -11.32
CA ASP A 41 11.24 1.47 -10.21
C ASP A 41 10.98 2.38 -9.00
N SER A 42 9.92 3.20 -9.05
CA SER A 42 9.50 4.05 -7.93
C SER A 42 9.39 3.25 -6.64
N GLY A 43 10.03 3.75 -5.59
CA GLY A 43 10.08 3.14 -4.25
C GLY A 43 11.03 1.95 -4.11
N LEU A 44 11.59 1.38 -5.18
CA LEU A 44 12.49 0.22 -5.06
C LEU A 44 13.86 0.57 -4.50
N HIS A 45 14.26 1.85 -4.54
CA HIS A 45 15.49 2.31 -3.91
C HIS A 45 15.55 1.97 -2.41
N LEU A 46 14.39 1.96 -1.73
CA LEU A 46 14.22 1.61 -0.32
C LEU A 46 14.65 0.16 -0.01
N PHE A 47 14.60 -0.72 -1.01
CA PHE A 47 14.96 -2.14 -0.89
C PHE A 47 16.32 -2.47 -1.49
N THR A 48 17.09 -1.48 -1.96
CA THR A 48 18.36 -1.75 -2.67
C THR A 48 19.44 -2.35 -1.78
N GLN A 49 19.44 -2.00 -0.49
CA GLN A 49 20.38 -2.55 0.51
C GLN A 49 19.72 -3.66 1.36
N MET A 50 18.56 -4.16 0.95
CA MET A 50 17.89 -5.24 1.66
C MET A 50 18.58 -6.57 1.34
N GLU A 51 19.22 -7.17 2.33
CA GLU A 51 19.98 -8.41 2.16
C GLU A 51 19.28 -9.62 2.80
N SER A 52 18.30 -9.37 3.68
CA SER A 52 17.71 -10.42 4.50
C SER A 52 16.23 -10.21 4.81
N ALA A 53 15.59 -11.26 5.33
CA ALA A 53 14.25 -11.19 5.93
C ALA A 53 14.14 -10.14 7.04
N VAL A 54 15.20 -9.94 7.82
CA VAL A 54 15.22 -8.94 8.90
C VAL A 54 15.18 -7.53 8.31
N ASP A 55 15.96 -7.27 7.26
CA ASP A 55 15.95 -5.97 6.57
C ASP A 55 14.57 -5.70 5.96
N ALA A 56 13.94 -6.71 5.37
CA ALA A 56 12.58 -6.58 4.83
C ALA A 56 11.57 -6.16 5.90
N VAL A 57 11.65 -6.73 7.11
CA VAL A 57 10.80 -6.35 8.25
C VAL A 57 11.10 -4.92 8.70
N VAL A 58 12.37 -4.57 8.80
CA VAL A 58 12.81 -3.23 9.23
C VAL A 58 12.32 -2.16 8.23
N ILE A 59 12.51 -2.36 6.93
CA ILE A 59 12.04 -1.48 5.85
C ILE A 59 10.51 -1.37 5.88
N GLY A 60 9.82 -2.52 5.96
CA GLY A 60 8.36 -2.56 6.10
C GLY A 60 7.89 -1.70 7.27
N PHE A 61 8.50 -1.86 8.45
CA PHE A 61 8.11 -1.11 9.64
C PHE A 61 8.28 0.41 9.46
N GLY A 62 9.36 0.84 8.81
CA GLY A 62 9.57 2.25 8.47
C GLY A 62 8.50 2.81 7.52
N LEU A 63 8.03 2.00 6.56
CA LEU A 63 6.92 2.37 5.67
C LEU A 63 5.61 2.55 6.45
N GLU A 64 5.27 1.60 7.33
CA GLU A 64 4.05 1.69 8.17
C GLU A 64 4.09 2.89 9.13
N MET A 65 5.27 3.21 9.68
CA MET A 65 5.44 4.42 10.49
C MET A 65 5.15 5.68 9.70
N GLY A 66 5.77 5.83 8.52
CA GLY A 66 5.55 7.00 7.66
C GLY A 66 4.09 7.13 7.22
N LEU A 67 3.42 6.01 6.93
CA LEU A 67 2.02 6.00 6.54
C LEU A 67 1.09 6.38 7.69
N ARG A 68 1.36 5.89 8.91
CA ARG A 68 0.65 6.28 10.12
C ARG A 68 0.77 7.79 10.38
N ASP A 69 1.98 8.33 10.27
CA ASP A 69 2.23 9.77 10.45
C ASP A 69 1.50 10.60 9.40
N PHE A 70 1.48 10.12 8.15
CA PHE A 70 0.70 10.74 7.09
C PHE A 70 -0.79 10.80 7.43
N TYR A 71 -1.42 9.67 7.80
CA TYR A 71 -2.84 9.65 8.14
C TYR A 71 -3.17 10.51 9.36
N THR A 72 -2.30 10.51 10.38
CA THR A 72 -2.44 11.36 11.58
C THR A 72 -2.38 12.85 11.20
N SER A 73 -1.47 13.22 10.29
CA SER A 73 -1.38 14.58 9.77
C SER A 73 -2.65 14.96 8.99
N MET A 74 -3.17 14.07 8.14
CA MET A 74 -4.38 14.32 7.36
C MET A 74 -5.62 14.48 8.23
N GLN A 75 -5.75 13.71 9.31
CA GLN A 75 -6.82 13.85 10.31
C GLN A 75 -6.90 15.29 10.86
N SER A 76 -5.75 15.93 11.06
CA SER A 76 -5.66 17.30 11.59
C SER A 76 -6.00 18.37 10.55
N GLN A 77 -5.92 18.04 9.25
CA GLN A 77 -6.14 18.97 8.14
C GLN A 77 -7.57 18.93 7.58
N VAL A 78 -8.28 17.81 7.71
CA VAL A 78 -9.66 17.71 7.25
C VAL A 78 -10.65 18.36 8.22
N THR A 79 -11.78 18.86 7.70
CA THR A 79 -12.86 19.45 8.51
C THR A 79 -14.02 18.50 8.73
N SER A 80 -14.34 17.64 7.75
CA SER A 80 -15.42 16.66 7.83
C SER A 80 -15.19 15.66 8.97
N ALA A 81 -16.20 15.48 9.83
CA ALA A 81 -16.14 14.52 10.94
C ALA A 81 -15.98 13.07 10.43
N GLY A 82 -16.63 12.71 9.33
CA GLY A 82 -16.49 11.40 8.69
C GLY A 82 -15.07 11.17 8.17
N ALA A 83 -14.50 12.16 7.47
CA ALA A 83 -13.12 12.08 6.99
C ALA A 83 -12.12 11.97 8.16
N LYS A 84 -12.31 12.74 9.24
CA LYS A 84 -11.48 12.64 10.46
C LYS A 84 -11.52 11.24 11.06
N ALA A 85 -12.72 10.65 11.17
CA ALA A 85 -12.89 9.32 11.72
C ALA A 85 -12.23 8.24 10.84
N LEU A 86 -12.31 8.38 9.51
CA LEU A 86 -11.65 7.46 8.58
C LEU A 86 -10.12 7.56 8.67
N PHE A 87 -9.54 8.76 8.70
CA PHE A 87 -8.10 8.92 8.87
C PHE A 87 -7.58 8.37 10.20
N ALA A 88 -8.32 8.59 11.29
CA ALA A 88 -7.99 8.00 12.59
C ALA A 88 -7.96 6.47 12.51
N LYS A 89 -8.99 5.87 11.89
CA LYS A 89 -9.09 4.42 11.74
C LYS A 89 -7.96 3.85 10.86
N LEU A 90 -7.58 4.55 9.79
CA LEU A 90 -6.46 4.17 8.94
C LEU A 90 -5.14 4.22 9.73
N ALA A 91 -4.89 5.28 10.49
CA ALA A 91 -3.72 5.36 11.36
C ALA A 91 -3.67 4.24 12.43
N ASP A 92 -4.83 3.84 12.96
CA ASP A 92 -4.93 2.71 13.90
C ASP A 92 -4.61 1.36 13.24
N ILE A 93 -4.96 1.18 11.95
CA ILE A 93 -4.61 -0.02 11.19
C ILE A 93 -3.08 -0.15 11.05
N GLU A 94 -2.38 0.95 10.77
CA GLU A 94 -0.91 0.93 10.64
C GLU A 94 -0.20 0.54 11.94
N ILE A 95 -0.82 0.75 13.11
CA ILE A 95 -0.29 0.26 14.39
C ILE A 95 -0.32 -1.27 14.42
N LEU A 96 -1.37 -1.90 13.87
CA LEU A 96 -1.47 -3.36 13.80
C LEU A 96 -0.43 -3.95 12.86
N HIS A 97 -0.11 -3.27 11.75
CA HIS A 97 1.01 -3.64 10.88
C HIS A 97 2.35 -3.57 11.61
N GLN A 98 2.60 -2.48 12.33
CA GLN A 98 3.79 -2.30 13.15
C GLN A 98 3.94 -3.41 14.21
N GLU A 99 2.86 -3.75 14.92
CA GLU A 99 2.82 -4.86 15.88
C GLU A 99 3.16 -6.20 15.21
N ARG A 100 2.56 -6.48 14.05
CA ARG A 100 2.80 -7.72 13.31
C ARG A 100 4.26 -7.83 12.85
N LEU A 101 4.84 -6.74 12.37
CA LEU A 101 6.23 -6.68 11.93
C LEU A 101 7.21 -6.86 13.09
N VAL A 102 6.92 -6.29 14.26
CA VAL A 102 7.74 -6.50 15.47
C VAL A 102 7.65 -7.95 15.96
N GLN A 103 6.47 -8.57 15.89
CA GLN A 103 6.33 -10.00 16.18
C GLN A 103 7.21 -10.82 15.22
N LEU A 104 7.14 -10.54 13.92
CA LEU A 104 7.93 -11.25 12.91
C LEU A 104 9.45 -11.03 13.10
N TYR A 105 9.86 -9.82 13.48
CA TYR A 105 11.25 -9.54 13.86
C TYR A 105 11.70 -10.44 15.01
N GLY A 106 10.87 -10.60 16.05
CA GLY A 106 11.14 -11.50 17.17
C GLY A 106 11.20 -12.98 16.75
N GLU A 107 10.31 -13.42 15.85
CA GLU A 107 10.32 -14.78 15.28
C GLU A 107 11.62 -15.07 14.50
N LEU A 108 12.16 -14.08 13.79
CA LEU A 108 13.38 -14.21 12.98
C LEU A 108 14.67 -14.14 13.80
N THR A 109 14.69 -13.31 14.85
CA THR A 109 15.93 -12.97 15.58
C THR A 109 16.01 -13.58 16.98
N GLY A 110 14.88 -14.02 17.53
CA GLY A 110 14.76 -14.41 18.94
C GLY A 110 14.75 -13.23 19.92
N ALA A 111 14.74 -11.98 19.42
CA ALA A 111 14.70 -10.79 20.26
C ALA A 111 13.28 -10.49 20.76
N THR A 112 13.20 -10.01 22.00
CA THR A 112 11.97 -9.43 22.55
C THR A 112 12.13 -7.92 22.58
N ILE A 113 11.33 -7.21 21.79
CA ILE A 113 11.34 -5.75 21.71
C ILE A 113 9.91 -5.22 21.59
N SER A 114 9.62 -4.10 22.24
CA SER A 114 8.33 -3.44 22.10
C SER A 114 8.24 -2.67 20.79
N VAL A 115 7.02 -2.43 20.29
CA VAL A 115 6.81 -1.58 19.09
C VAL A 115 7.40 -0.18 19.27
N VAL A 116 7.27 0.41 20.46
CA VAL A 116 7.81 1.73 20.77
C VAL A 116 9.34 1.72 20.72
N GLU A 117 9.98 0.70 21.30
CA GLU A 117 11.43 0.59 21.31
C GLU A 117 11.98 0.27 19.91
N PHE A 118 11.30 -0.59 19.15
CA PHE A 118 11.65 -0.88 17.77
C PHE A 118 11.55 0.39 16.93
N GLY A 119 10.45 1.14 17.03
CA GLY A 119 10.29 2.42 16.34
C GLY A 119 11.31 3.47 16.72
N ALA A 120 11.74 3.55 17.98
CA ALA A 120 12.82 4.44 18.38
C ALA A 120 14.15 4.10 17.71
N ARG A 121 14.45 2.81 17.50
CA ARG A 121 15.66 2.35 16.78
C ARG A 121 15.59 2.65 15.28
N ILE A 122 14.39 2.59 14.70
CA ILE A 122 14.17 2.90 13.28
C ILE A 122 14.11 4.42 13.02
N ALA A 123 13.66 5.21 14.01
CA ALA A 123 13.53 6.67 13.91
C ALA A 123 14.85 7.46 14.07
N GLU A 124 15.94 6.82 14.50
CA GLU A 124 17.29 7.38 14.33
C GLU A 124 17.64 7.43 12.83
N PRO A 125 18.47 8.38 12.35
CA PRO A 125 18.42 8.90 10.97
C PRO A 125 18.95 7.95 9.86
N ALA A 126 18.93 6.64 10.07
CA ALA A 126 19.52 5.66 9.16
C ALA A 126 18.50 4.87 8.32
N MET A 127 17.20 5.19 8.40
CA MET A 127 16.15 4.46 7.70
C MET A 127 15.24 5.41 6.91
N GLU A 128 15.76 5.87 5.76
CA GLU A 128 14.95 6.35 4.64
C GLU A 128 14.16 5.15 4.07
N GLY A 129 13.14 4.72 4.81
CA GLY A 129 12.34 3.54 4.46
C GLY A 129 10.98 3.90 3.86
N GLY A 130 10.42 5.07 4.18
CA GLY A 130 9.09 5.47 3.75
C GLY A 130 9.03 6.84 3.10
N LEU A 131 7.95 7.09 2.35
CA LEU A 131 7.64 8.43 1.87
C LEU A 131 7.38 9.33 3.09
N THR A 132 8.02 10.47 3.14
CA THR A 132 7.69 11.53 4.10
C THR A 132 6.25 11.99 3.91
N THR A 133 5.64 12.56 4.94
CA THR A 133 4.30 13.20 4.83
C THR A 133 4.23 14.18 3.66
N GLU A 134 5.32 14.93 3.41
CA GLU A 134 5.43 15.86 2.29
C GLU A 134 5.46 15.15 0.93
N GLU A 135 6.11 13.99 0.84
CA GLU A 135 6.09 13.17 -0.38
C GLU A 135 4.71 12.54 -0.63
N TYR A 136 4.01 12.09 0.41
CA TYR A 136 2.62 11.67 0.29
C TYR A 136 1.73 12.82 -0.19
N LEU A 137 1.85 14.02 0.38
CA LEU A 137 1.06 15.19 -0.04
C LEU A 137 1.36 15.65 -1.47
N ARG A 138 2.62 15.55 -1.93
CA ARG A 138 2.98 15.84 -3.33
C ARG A 138 2.47 14.79 -4.30
N ARG A 139 2.43 13.52 -3.88
CA ARG A 139 2.03 12.38 -4.73
C ARG A 139 0.52 12.23 -4.83
N TYR A 140 -0.19 12.54 -3.75
CA TYR A 140 -1.64 12.48 -3.66
C TYR A 140 -2.16 13.89 -3.48
N HIS A 141 -2.59 14.52 -4.59
CA HIS A 141 -3.26 15.82 -4.53
C HIS A 141 -4.37 15.78 -3.47
N ALA A 142 -4.33 16.71 -2.51
CA ALA A 142 -5.21 16.74 -1.34
C ALA A 142 -6.68 17.05 -1.73
N TYR A 143 -7.35 16.07 -2.32
CA TYR A 143 -8.79 15.99 -2.35
C TYR A 143 -9.18 15.05 -1.21
N THR A 144 -9.39 15.60 -0.03
CA THR A 144 -9.86 14.87 1.17
C THR A 144 -11.12 15.49 1.73
N ALA A 145 -11.92 16.09 0.85
CA ALA A 145 -13.13 16.83 1.21
C ALA A 145 -14.26 15.89 1.64
N SER A 146 -14.29 14.65 1.14
CA SER A 146 -15.31 13.66 1.44
C SER A 146 -14.74 12.33 1.93
N GLU A 147 -15.59 11.52 2.60
CA GLU A 147 -15.23 10.15 2.98
C GLU A 147 -14.84 9.28 1.79
N LEU A 148 -15.52 9.47 0.64
CA LEU A 148 -15.22 8.71 -0.57
C LEU A 148 -13.81 9.03 -1.09
N ASP A 149 -13.39 10.30 -1.01
CA ASP A 149 -12.04 10.67 -1.42
C ASP A 149 -10.98 10.06 -0.49
N VAL A 150 -11.25 10.01 0.82
CA VAL A 150 -10.35 9.34 1.79
C VAL A 150 -10.24 7.84 1.50
N LEU A 151 -11.36 7.18 1.19
CA LEU A 151 -11.36 5.75 0.84
C LEU A 151 -10.64 5.49 -0.49
N ALA A 152 -10.83 6.35 -1.49
CA ALA A 152 -10.14 6.24 -2.77
C ALA A 152 -8.64 6.47 -2.61
N LEU A 153 -8.24 7.43 -1.76
CA LEU A 153 -6.85 7.66 -1.39
C LEU A 153 -6.25 6.42 -0.72
N ALA A 154 -6.89 5.89 0.33
CA ALA A 154 -6.43 4.68 1.00
C ALA A 154 -6.27 3.52 0.01
N LEU A 155 -7.29 3.24 -0.80
CA LEU A 155 -7.24 2.20 -1.83
C LEU A 155 -6.05 2.38 -2.79
N SER A 156 -5.74 3.62 -3.17
CA SER A 156 -4.61 3.91 -4.06
C SER A 156 -3.24 3.73 -3.40
N ILE A 157 -3.13 4.00 -2.09
CA ILE A 157 -1.92 3.78 -1.30
C ILE A 157 -1.70 2.27 -1.13
N GLU A 158 -2.72 1.53 -0.70
CA GLU A 158 -2.70 0.07 -0.53
C GLU A 158 -2.32 -0.65 -1.82
N ALA A 159 -2.87 -0.23 -2.96
CA ALA A 159 -2.52 -0.79 -4.27
C ALA A 159 -1.05 -0.53 -4.65
N GLN A 160 -0.50 0.63 -4.28
CA GLN A 160 0.91 0.94 -4.52
C GLN A 160 1.84 0.19 -3.57
N ALA A 161 1.46 0.03 -2.31
CA ALA A 161 2.18 -0.80 -1.33
C ALA A 161 2.23 -2.26 -1.80
N LEU A 162 1.08 -2.83 -2.17
CA LEU A 162 0.99 -4.17 -2.77
C LEU A 162 1.96 -4.35 -3.94
N ASP A 163 1.93 -3.43 -4.91
CA ASP A 163 2.81 -3.49 -6.08
C ASP A 163 4.30 -3.35 -5.70
N LEU A 164 4.62 -2.43 -4.79
CA LEU A 164 5.97 -2.22 -4.28
C LEU A 164 6.54 -3.48 -3.63
N TYR A 165 5.81 -4.09 -2.69
CA TYR A 165 6.25 -5.30 -2.00
C TYR A 165 6.37 -6.50 -2.94
N LEU A 166 5.46 -6.65 -3.92
CA LEU A 166 5.57 -7.70 -4.92
C LEU A 166 6.78 -7.52 -5.85
N ARG A 167 7.09 -6.29 -6.26
CA ARG A 167 8.29 -5.99 -7.05
C ARG A 167 9.57 -6.20 -6.24
N ALA A 168 9.59 -5.75 -4.99
CA ALA A 168 10.72 -5.99 -4.07
C ALA A 168 10.95 -7.50 -3.86
N ALA A 169 9.89 -8.27 -3.62
CA ALA A 169 9.96 -9.73 -3.50
C ALA A 169 10.45 -10.39 -4.79
N GLY A 170 10.08 -9.86 -5.96
CA GLY A 170 10.55 -10.37 -7.25
C GLY A 170 12.02 -10.09 -7.55
N LYS A 171 12.61 -9.07 -6.91
CA LYS A 171 14.02 -8.68 -7.07
C LYS A 171 14.95 -9.25 -6.01
N SER A 172 14.42 -9.75 -4.90
CA SER A 172 15.21 -10.30 -3.81
C SER A 172 15.71 -11.71 -4.15
N ASP A 173 16.98 -11.99 -3.84
CA ASP A 173 17.56 -13.33 -3.91
C ASP A 173 17.43 -14.13 -2.60
N ASP A 174 17.03 -13.48 -1.49
CA ASP A 174 16.85 -14.12 -0.19
C ASP A 174 15.44 -14.72 -0.04
N PRO A 175 15.28 -16.06 0.08
CA PRO A 175 13.96 -16.68 0.23
C PRO A 175 13.20 -16.21 1.47
N GLY A 176 13.91 -15.81 2.53
CA GLY A 176 13.30 -15.25 3.74
C GLY A 176 12.63 -13.91 3.46
N ALA A 177 13.36 -12.96 2.88
CA ALA A 177 12.86 -11.66 2.46
C ALA A 177 11.71 -11.78 1.48
N GLN A 178 11.82 -12.67 0.47
CA GLN A 178 10.73 -12.95 -0.46
C GLN A 178 9.45 -13.37 0.28
N LYS A 179 9.56 -14.23 1.29
CA LYS A 179 8.42 -14.69 2.08
C LYS A 179 7.80 -13.56 2.88
N VAL A 180 8.61 -12.75 3.57
CA VAL A 180 8.16 -11.60 4.36
C VAL A 180 7.41 -10.60 3.48
N LEU A 181 8.04 -10.15 2.40
CA LEU A 181 7.45 -9.16 1.49
C LEU A 181 6.15 -9.65 0.85
N ARG A 182 6.06 -10.94 0.50
CA ARG A 182 4.81 -11.54 0.00
C ARG A 182 3.72 -11.62 1.05
N GLN A 183 4.08 -11.80 2.32
CA GLN A 183 3.10 -11.78 3.41
C GLN A 183 2.53 -10.38 3.58
N ILE A 184 3.38 -9.35 3.64
CA ILE A 184 2.94 -7.94 3.74
C ILE A 184 2.05 -7.59 2.54
N ALA A 185 2.49 -7.93 1.33
CA ALA A 185 1.69 -7.74 0.12
C ALA A 185 0.28 -8.37 0.18
N GLU A 186 0.12 -9.53 0.83
CA GLU A 186 -1.18 -10.16 0.97
C GLU A 186 -2.09 -9.46 1.99
N GLU A 187 -1.50 -8.82 3.01
CA GLU A 187 -2.22 -7.97 3.95
C GLU A 187 -2.83 -6.76 3.20
N GLU A 188 -2.07 -6.09 2.33
CA GLU A 188 -2.55 -4.98 1.49
C GLU A 188 -3.63 -5.43 0.50
N ARG A 189 -3.51 -6.65 -0.05
CA ARG A 189 -4.55 -7.23 -0.91
C ARG A 189 -5.87 -7.37 -0.15
N SER A 190 -5.82 -7.84 1.09
CA SER A 190 -6.99 -7.95 1.96
C SER A 190 -7.59 -6.57 2.25
N HIS A 191 -6.76 -5.54 2.46
CA HIS A 191 -7.22 -4.16 2.63
C HIS A 191 -7.92 -3.61 1.40
N ILE A 192 -7.33 -3.76 0.22
CA ILE A 192 -7.93 -3.40 -1.07
C ILE A 192 -9.32 -4.03 -1.22
N ALA A 193 -9.46 -5.32 -0.92
CA ALA A 193 -10.74 -6.02 -1.01
C ALA A 193 -11.78 -5.45 -0.04
N ARG A 194 -11.40 -5.17 1.21
CA ARG A 194 -12.29 -4.59 2.23
C ARG A 194 -12.70 -3.16 1.90
N LEU A 195 -11.77 -2.33 1.46
CA LEU A 195 -12.03 -0.94 1.04
C LEU A 195 -12.93 -0.91 -0.19
N GLY A 196 -12.67 -1.76 -1.19
CA GLY A 196 -13.52 -1.89 -2.38
C GLY A 196 -14.96 -2.28 -2.01
N HIS A 197 -15.13 -3.30 -1.17
CA HIS A 197 -16.45 -3.69 -0.66
C HIS A 197 -17.14 -2.56 0.10
N PHE A 198 -16.41 -1.76 0.87
CA PHE A 198 -16.98 -0.63 1.59
C PHE A 198 -17.41 0.52 0.66
N ILE A 199 -16.67 0.77 -0.42
CA ILE A 199 -17.03 1.75 -1.46
C ILE A 199 -18.27 1.27 -2.23
N ASP A 200 -18.31 0.01 -2.66
CA ASP A 200 -19.41 -0.55 -3.47
C ASP A 200 -20.74 -0.54 -2.70
N ASN A 201 -20.70 -0.90 -1.41
CA ASN A 201 -21.91 -0.90 -0.57
C ASN A 201 -22.35 0.49 -0.09
N ARG A 202 -21.66 1.55 -0.53
CA ARG A 202 -22.06 2.95 -0.34
C ARG A 202 -22.77 3.55 -1.56
N GLN A 203 -23.16 2.75 -2.54
CA GLN A 203 -24.13 3.15 -3.57
C GLN A 203 -25.56 2.76 -3.14
N ASP A 204 -26.26 3.76 -2.59
CA ASP A 204 -27.70 3.90 -2.25
C ASP A 204 -28.60 2.65 -2.13
N MET A 205 -29.35 2.59 -1.03
CA MET A 205 -30.68 1.97 -0.95
C MET A 205 -31.62 2.86 -0.12
N PRO A 206 -32.90 2.93 -0.53
CA PRO A 206 -33.48 3.80 -1.56
C PRO A 206 -33.69 5.26 -1.13
#